data_AF-A0A829QQG4-F1
#
_entry.id   AF-A0A829QQG4-F1
#
_cell.length_a   1.000
_cell.length_b   1.000
_cell.length_c   1.000
_cell.angle_alpha   90.00
_cell.angle_beta   90.00
_cell.angle_gamma   90.00
#
_symmetry.space_group_name_H-M   'P 1'
#
loop_
_entity.id
_entity.type
_entity.pdbx_description
1 polymer ?
#
loop_
_entity_poly.entity_id
_entity_poly.type
_entity_poly.pdbx_seq_one_letter_code
_entity_poly.pdbx_strand_id
1 'polypeptide(L)'
;MLRSTAKRLGAARYEVAAALEQAALAELRERRPDRVIETNVEFWAAVILDFAQVPTRMMPAMFTCARTAGWSAHIMEQKRLGKLVRPAALYVGPGPRPIESVEGFGLLHSRVGA
;
A
#
# COMPACT_ATOMS: atom_id res chain seq x y z
N MET A 1 5.29 -19.70 5.79
CA MET A 1 5.14 -19.40 7.23
C MET A 1 3.70 -19.10 7.63
N LEU A 2 2.99 -18.18 6.95
CA LEU A 2 1.59 -17.85 7.29
C LEU A 2 0.63 -18.99 6.89
N ARG A 3 0.75 -19.56 5.67
CA ARG A 3 -0.02 -20.75 5.27
C ARG A 3 0.07 -21.92 6.28
N SER A 4 1.28 -22.27 6.66
CA SER A 4 1.52 -23.34 7.64
C SER A 4 0.99 -22.99 9.04
N THR A 5 1.06 -21.72 9.42
CA THR A 5 0.47 -21.23 10.69
C THR A 5 -1.04 -21.32 10.67
N ALA A 6 -1.70 -20.89 9.59
CA ALA A 6 -3.15 -21.03 9.42
C ALA A 6 -3.60 -22.49 9.48
N LYS A 7 -2.86 -23.41 8.84
CA LYS A 7 -3.11 -24.86 8.94
C LYS A 7 -2.98 -25.36 10.37
N ARG A 8 -1.86 -25.04 11.03
CA ARG A 8 -1.54 -25.50 12.39
C ARG A 8 -2.54 -25.00 13.43
N LEU A 9 -3.02 -23.76 13.27
CA LEU A 9 -4.01 -23.16 14.17
C LEU A 9 -5.44 -23.60 13.88
N GLY A 10 -5.68 -24.41 12.84
CA GLY A 10 -7.02 -24.85 12.46
C GLY A 10 -7.92 -23.69 12.02
N ALA A 11 -7.36 -22.71 11.30
CA ALA A 11 -8.14 -21.55 10.86
C ALA A 11 -9.33 -21.99 10.00
N ALA A 12 -10.54 -21.54 10.35
CA ALA A 12 -11.78 -22.02 9.72
C ALA A 12 -11.80 -21.86 8.19
N ARG A 13 -11.13 -20.83 7.66
CA ARG A 13 -11.05 -20.57 6.21
C ARG A 13 -9.88 -21.27 5.50
N TYR A 14 -9.07 -22.07 6.20
CA TYR A 14 -7.84 -22.64 5.65
C TYR A 14 -8.08 -23.47 4.37
N GLU A 15 -9.03 -24.42 4.40
CA GLU A 15 -9.28 -25.31 3.26
C GLU A 15 -9.76 -24.54 2.02
N VAL A 16 -10.69 -23.60 2.21
CA VAL A 16 -11.20 -22.73 1.13
C VAL A 16 -10.08 -21.84 0.57
N ALA A 17 -9.26 -21.24 1.45
CA ALA A 17 -8.15 -20.40 1.02
C ALA A 17 -7.07 -21.21 0.27
N ALA A 18 -6.77 -22.44 0.71
CA ALA A 18 -5.80 -23.30 0.04
C ALA A 18 -6.30 -23.74 -1.34
N ALA A 19 -7.59 -24.10 -1.47
CA ALA A 19 -8.19 -24.44 -2.76
C ALA A 19 -8.19 -23.24 -3.72
N LEU A 20 -8.55 -22.05 -3.23
CA LEU A 20 -8.50 -20.82 -4.01
C LEU A 20 -7.09 -20.46 -4.46
N GLU A 21 -6.09 -20.59 -3.58
CA GLU A 21 -4.67 -20.37 -3.91
C GLU A 21 -4.23 -21.24 -5.09
N GLN A 22 -4.54 -22.55 -5.05
CA GLN A 22 -4.17 -23.48 -6.12
C GLN A 22 -4.88 -23.15 -7.44
N ALA A 23 -6.20 -22.91 -7.40
CA ALA A 23 -6.98 -22.59 -8.59
C ALA A 23 -6.53 -21.26 -9.22
N ALA A 24 -6.30 -20.23 -8.40
CA ALA A 24 -5.86 -18.92 -8.87
C ALA A 24 -4.46 -18.98 -9.50
N LEU A 25 -3.51 -19.70 -8.89
CA LEU A 25 -2.16 -19.84 -9.44
C LEU A 25 -2.16 -20.61 -10.77
N ALA A 26 -2.94 -21.68 -10.88
CA ALA A 26 -3.07 -22.44 -12.11
C ALA A 26 -3.61 -21.55 -13.25
N GLU A 27 -4.74 -20.88 -13.01
CA GLU A 27 -5.40 -20.01 -13.98
C GLU A 27 -4.50 -18.84 -14.41
N LEU A 28 -3.84 -18.18 -13.44
CA LEU A 28 -3.00 -17.02 -13.71
C LEU A 28 -1.75 -17.40 -14.52
N ARG A 29 -1.14 -18.55 -14.22
CA ARG A 29 0.03 -19.05 -14.97
C ARG A 29 -0.33 -19.46 -16.39
N GLU A 30 -1.51 -20.03 -16.60
CA GLU A 30 -2.01 -20.36 -17.94
C GLU A 30 -2.26 -19.09 -18.77
N ARG A 31 -2.89 -18.06 -18.19
CA ARG A 31 -3.18 -16.79 -18.89
C ARG A 31 -1.95 -15.91 -19.14
N ARG A 32 -0.91 -16.04 -18.31
CA ARG A 32 0.30 -15.21 -18.33
C ARG A 32 1.56 -16.08 -18.17
N PRO A 33 1.86 -16.96 -19.14
CA PRO A 33 2.97 -17.90 -19.04
C PRO A 33 4.34 -17.20 -19.08
N ASP A 34 4.40 -15.96 -19.55
CA ASP A 34 5.58 -15.11 -19.59
C ASP A 34 5.95 -14.49 -18.24
N ARG A 35 5.09 -14.66 -17.21
CA ARG A 35 5.28 -14.05 -15.89
C ARG A 35 5.27 -15.09 -14.78
N VAL A 36 6.24 -14.96 -13.87
CA VAL A 36 6.23 -15.71 -12.61
C VAL A 36 5.18 -15.08 -11.70
N ILE A 37 4.07 -15.79 -11.50
CA ILE A 37 2.99 -15.40 -10.61
C ILE A 37 2.98 -16.34 -9.41
N GLU A 38 3.19 -15.76 -8.24
CA GLU A 38 3.20 -16.43 -6.95
C GLU A 38 2.20 -15.78 -6.00
N THR A 39 1.82 -16.50 -4.96
CA THR A 39 0.92 -15.98 -3.93
C THR A 39 1.65 -14.96 -3.07
N ASN A 40 1.09 -13.75 -2.97
CA ASN A 40 1.66 -12.73 -2.10
C ASN A 40 1.48 -13.10 -0.61
N VAL A 41 2.24 -12.43 0.25
CA VAL A 41 2.16 -12.67 1.69
C VAL A 41 0.81 -12.20 2.27
N GLU A 42 0.21 -11.17 1.68
CA GLU A 42 -1.05 -10.57 2.10
C GLU A 42 -2.23 -11.54 2.03
N PHE A 43 -2.23 -12.50 1.09
CA PHE A 43 -3.27 -13.51 0.96
C PHE A 43 -3.41 -14.34 2.24
N TRP A 44 -2.30 -14.93 2.71
CA TRP A 44 -2.30 -15.71 3.95
C TRP A 44 -2.32 -14.83 5.20
N ALA A 45 -1.88 -13.56 5.13
CA ALA A 45 -2.04 -12.60 6.21
C ALA A 45 -3.52 -12.29 6.45
N ALA A 46 -4.32 -12.11 5.39
CA ALA A 46 -5.75 -11.86 5.51
C ALA A 46 -6.47 -13.04 6.19
N VAL A 47 -6.14 -14.28 5.82
CA VAL A 47 -6.71 -15.49 6.45
C VAL A 47 -6.40 -15.55 7.96
N ILE A 48 -5.16 -15.24 8.36
CA ILE A 48 -4.76 -15.25 9.77
C ILE A 48 -5.39 -14.11 10.56
N LEU A 49 -5.44 -12.90 10.00
CA LEU A 49 -6.02 -11.74 10.67
C LEU A 49 -7.53 -11.87 10.81
N ASP A 50 -8.22 -12.42 9.80
CA ASP A 50 -9.64 -12.77 9.88
C ASP A 50 -9.89 -13.85 10.94
N PHE A 51 -9.05 -14.90 10.98
CA PHE A 51 -9.10 -15.92 12.03
C PHE A 51 -8.92 -15.33 13.44
N ALA A 52 -8.05 -14.33 13.59
CA ALA A 52 -7.85 -13.58 14.83
C ALA A 52 -8.93 -12.53 15.10
N GLN A 53 -10.04 -12.53 14.34
CA GLN A 53 -11.17 -11.61 14.47
C GLN A 53 -10.80 -10.12 14.32
N VAL A 54 -9.72 -9.83 13.57
CA VAL A 54 -9.34 -8.45 13.25
C VAL A 54 -10.31 -7.91 12.20
N PRO A 55 -11.05 -6.81 12.47
CA PRO A 55 -11.91 -6.19 11.48
C PRO A 55 -11.09 -5.76 10.26
N THR A 56 -11.64 -5.90 9.04
CA THR A 56 -10.92 -5.58 7.79
C THR A 56 -10.33 -4.16 7.78
N ARG A 57 -11.07 -3.18 8.31
CA ARG A 57 -10.61 -1.78 8.44
C ARG A 57 -9.38 -1.60 9.33
N MET A 58 -9.07 -2.57 10.20
CA MET A 58 -7.92 -2.56 11.11
C MET A 58 -6.72 -3.33 10.56
N MET A 59 -6.85 -4.10 9.46
CA MET A 59 -5.73 -4.84 8.89
C MET A 59 -4.52 -3.96 8.54
N PRO A 60 -4.69 -2.74 7.98
CA PRO A 60 -3.56 -1.83 7.78
C PRO A 60 -2.86 -1.44 9.09
N ALA A 61 -3.61 -1.24 10.17
CA ALA A 61 -3.04 -0.92 11.48
C ALA A 61 -2.23 -2.09 12.04
N MET A 62 -2.71 -3.34 11.88
CA MET A 62 -1.95 -4.54 12.28
C MET A 62 -0.63 -4.67 11.52
N PHE A 63 -0.65 -4.36 10.21
CA PHE A 63 0.57 -4.31 9.41
C PHE A 63 1.54 -3.24 9.92
N THR A 64 1.03 -2.05 10.25
CA THR A 64 1.81 -0.95 10.85
C THR A 64 2.46 -1.37 12.16
N CYS A 65 1.72 -2.03 13.06
CA CYS A 65 2.27 -2.56 14.31
C CYS A 65 3.49 -3.46 14.06
N ALA A 66 3.38 -4.42 13.13
CA ALA A 66 4.50 -5.29 12.77
C ALA A 66 5.67 -4.51 12.13
N ARG A 67 5.38 -3.45 11.36
CA ARG A 67 6.41 -2.68 10.64
C ARG A 67 7.18 -1.72 11.51
N THR A 68 6.68 -1.37 12.71
CA THR A 68 7.39 -0.50 13.67
C THR A 68 8.81 -0.97 13.95
N ALA A 69 9.05 -2.29 14.03
CA ALA A 69 10.38 -2.85 14.21
C ALA A 69 11.35 -2.48 13.07
N GLY A 70 10.93 -2.72 11.82
CA GLY A 70 11.72 -2.40 10.64
C GLY A 70 11.92 -0.89 10.44
N TRP A 71 10.87 -0.09 10.64
CA TRP A 71 10.98 1.36 10.55
C TRP A 71 11.91 1.94 11.60
N SER A 72 11.82 1.46 12.85
CA SER A 72 12.73 1.91 13.91
C SER A 72 14.18 1.56 13.59
N ALA A 73 14.43 0.35 13.09
CA ALA A 73 15.76 -0.06 12.64
C ALA A 73 16.30 0.86 11.53
N HIS A 74 15.51 1.10 10.47
CA HIS A 74 15.90 1.98 9.37
C HIS A 74 16.10 3.44 9.82
N ILE A 75 15.29 3.95 10.74
CA ILE A 75 15.47 5.29 11.33
C ILE A 75 16.82 5.38 12.05
N MET A 76 17.18 4.36 12.84
CA MET A 76 18.46 4.32 13.53
C MET A 76 19.64 4.22 12.57
N GLU A 77 19.52 3.41 11.50
CA GLU A 77 20.51 3.35 10.42
C GLU A 77 20.66 4.70 9.72
N GLN A 78 19.56 5.35 9.34
CA GLN A 78 19.59 6.65 8.68
C GLN A 78 20.21 7.73 9.56
N LYS A 79 19.92 7.70 10.87
CA LYS A 79 20.54 8.61 11.85
C LYS A 79 22.06 8.43 11.91
N ARG A 80 22.55 7.19 11.84
CA ARG A 80 23.99 6.88 11.80
C ARG A 80 24.63 7.29 10.46
N LEU A 81 23.89 7.14 9.36
CA LEU A 81 24.33 7.58 8.03
C LEU A 81 24.49 9.10 7.95
N GLY A 82 23.66 9.87 8.66
CA GLY A 82 23.80 11.33 8.77
C GLY A 82 23.59 12.10 7.46
N LYS A 83 22.94 11.49 6.46
CA LYS A 83 22.74 12.07 5.13
C LYS A 83 21.31 12.58 4.95
N LEU A 84 21.17 13.85 4.53
CA LEU A 84 19.88 14.44 4.18
C LEU A 84 19.31 13.82 2.90
N VAL A 85 18.04 13.41 2.94
CA VAL A 85 17.28 12.97 1.78
C VAL A 85 16.54 14.17 1.19
N ARG A 86 17.05 14.74 0.10
CA ARG A 86 16.46 15.90 -0.60
C ARG A 86 16.44 15.68 -2.12
N PRO A 87 15.44 14.99 -2.67
CA PRO A 87 15.27 14.88 -4.11
C PRO A 87 14.92 16.24 -4.73
N ALA A 88 15.19 16.40 -6.03
CA ALA A 88 14.78 17.55 -6.83
C ALA A 88 13.61 17.17 -7.75
N ALA A 89 12.85 18.18 -8.19
CA ALA A 89 11.79 18.02 -9.18
C ALA A 89 12.04 18.94 -10.37
N LEU A 90 11.59 18.51 -11.56
CA LEU A 90 11.58 19.33 -12.76
C LEU A 90 10.23 20.05 -12.86
N TYR A 91 10.26 21.38 -12.93
CA TYR A 91 9.06 22.17 -13.15
C TYR A 91 8.67 22.12 -14.64
N VAL A 92 7.47 21.60 -14.91
CA VAL A 92 6.85 21.54 -16.25
C VAL A 92 5.53 22.32 -16.30
N GLY A 93 5.30 23.18 -15.30
CA GLY A 93 4.12 24.03 -15.23
C GLY A 93 4.25 25.28 -16.08
N PRO A 94 3.23 26.15 -16.07
CA PRO A 94 3.25 27.40 -16.82
C PRO A 94 4.44 28.30 -16.42
N GLY A 95 5.01 29.02 -17.37
CA GLY A 95 5.99 30.06 -17.08
C GLY A 95 5.38 31.22 -16.26
N PRO A 96 6.20 32.22 -15.90
CA PRO A 96 5.71 33.42 -15.21
C PRO A 96 4.57 34.07 -16.00
N ARG A 97 3.47 34.38 -15.30
CA ARG A 97 2.29 35.01 -15.90
C ARG A 97 1.68 36.05 -14.95
N PRO A 98 1.08 37.13 -15.48
CA PRO A 98 0.36 38.11 -14.66
C PRO A 98 -0.79 37.46 -13.90
N ILE A 99 -1.13 37.99 -12.72
CA ILE A 99 -2.19 37.42 -11.88
C ILE A 99 -3.56 37.48 -12.56
N GLU A 100 -3.78 38.48 -13.41
CA GLU A 100 -4.99 38.71 -14.19
C GLU A 100 -5.23 37.62 -15.23
N SER A 101 -4.15 36.96 -15.68
CA SER A 101 -4.20 35.86 -16.64
C SER A 101 -4.53 34.50 -16.00
N VAL A 102 -4.63 34.46 -14.67
CA VAL A 102 -5.05 33.26 -13.93
C VAL A 102 -6.56 33.14 -14.04
N GLU A 103 -7.03 31.99 -14.51
CA GLU A 103 -8.44 31.67 -14.60
C GLU A 103 -9.15 31.91 -13.24
N GLY A 104 -10.28 32.63 -13.27
CA GLY A 104 -11.04 32.99 -12.07
C GLY A 104 -10.69 34.34 -11.45
N PHE A 105 -9.65 35.06 -11.91
CA PHE A 105 -9.28 36.38 -11.35
C PHE A 105 -10.44 37.42 -11.39
N GLY A 106 -11.23 37.42 -12.45
CA GLY A 106 -12.39 38.33 -12.61
C GLY A 106 -13.56 38.03 -11.65
N LEU A 107 -13.65 36.84 -11.07
CA LEU A 107 -14.71 36.45 -10.14
C LEU A 107 -14.51 37.03 -8.73
N LEU A 108 -13.29 37.45 -8.39
CA LEU A 108 -12.96 38.08 -7.12
C LEU A 108 -13.28 39.58 -7.11
N HIS A 109 -13.13 40.25 -8.26
CA HIS A 109 -13.31 41.69 -8.38
C HIS A 109 -14.78 42.12 -8.55
N SER A 110 -15.69 41.21 -8.89
CA SER A 110 -17.13 41.49 -9.01
C SER A 110 -17.89 41.49 -7.67
N ARG A 111 -17.27 41.08 -6.56
CA ARG A 111 -17.91 41.00 -5.23
C ARG A 111 -17.56 42.15 -4.27
N VAL A 112 -16.71 43.10 -4.67
CA VAL A 112 -16.28 44.24 -3.83
C VAL A 112 -16.97 45.56 -4.25
N GLY A 113 -17.93 45.49 -5.18
CA GLY A 113 -18.64 46.65 -5.72
C GLY A 113 -20.16 46.58 -5.57
N ALA A 114 -20.67 46.20 -4.40
CA ALA A 114 -22.08 46.35 -4.01
C ALA A 114 -22.16 46.97 -2.60
#